data_AF-A0A7X9HU07-F1
#
_entry.id   AF-A0A7X9HU07-F1
#
_cell.length_a   1.000
_cell.length_b   1.000
_cell.length_c   1.000
_cell.angle_alpha   90.00
_cell.angle_beta   90.00
_cell.angle_gamma   90.00
#
_symmetry.space_group_name_H-M   'P 1'
#
loop_
_entity.id
_entity.type
_entity.pdbx_description
1 polymer ?
#
loop_
_entity_poly.entity_id
_entity_poly.type
_entity_poly.pdbx_seq_one_letter_code
_entity_poly.pdbx_strand_id
1 'polypeptide(L)'
;MEDKIKTIEINGVEFSFNVNKAFEKDGHVYCRECKEKIDSDPLDCFGNRKILFRRHCKCDREEESLRKAKEEADHIRRLREECFITSRNLINCTFDKVIDPDRQEVIIAKNFVKNFKELLKDNNGL
;
A
#
# COMPACT_ATOMS: atom_id res chain seq x y z
N MET A 1 6.60 -23.70 10.86
CA MET A 1 7.56 -24.05 9.80
C MET A 1 8.75 -23.13 10.03
N GLU A 2 9.92 -23.65 10.38
CA GLU A 2 11.07 -22.81 10.72
C GLU A 2 11.55 -22.04 9.47
N ASP A 3 11.68 -20.73 9.61
CA ASP A 3 12.22 -19.88 8.55
C ASP A 3 13.72 -20.13 8.42
N LYS A 4 14.10 -20.94 7.42
CA LYS A 4 15.50 -21.19 7.09
C LYS A 4 16.06 -19.97 6.36
N ILE A 5 16.98 -19.27 7.01
CA ILE A 5 17.71 -18.15 6.44
C ILE A 5 18.98 -18.67 5.76
N LYS A 6 19.23 -18.24 4.53
CA LYS A 6 20.49 -18.44 3.81
C LYS A 6 21.12 -17.07 3.55
N THR A 7 22.43 -16.98 3.76
CA THR A 7 23.24 -15.81 3.42
C THR A 7 24.08 -16.14 2.20
N ILE A 8 24.12 -15.21 1.25
CA ILE A 8 25.00 -15.27 0.07
C ILE A 8 25.80 -13.97 -0.03
N GLU A 9 26.90 -14.00 -0.77
CA GLU A 9 27.69 -12.80 -1.04
C GLU A 9 27.39 -12.30 -2.45
N ILE A 10 26.91 -11.05 -2.56
CA ILE A 10 26.65 -10.39 -3.83
C ILE A 10 27.63 -9.22 -3.93
N ASN A 11 28.61 -9.32 -4.83
CA ASN A 11 29.62 -8.28 -5.07
C ASN A 11 30.38 -7.80 -3.80
N GLY A 12 30.73 -8.73 -2.91
CA GLY A 12 31.45 -8.43 -1.66
C GLY A 12 30.58 -7.95 -0.51
N VAL A 13 29.25 -8.06 -0.62
CA VAL A 13 28.28 -7.69 0.43
C VAL A 13 27.39 -8.89 0.75
N GLU A 14 27.26 -9.20 2.03
CA GLU A 14 26.38 -10.27 2.51
C GLU A 14 24.90 -9.90 2.35
N PHE A 15 24.13 -10.83 1.80
CA PHE A 15 22.69 -10.71 1.64
C PHE A 15 21.99 -11.95 2.17
N SER A 16 21.17 -11.76 3.21
CA SER A 16 20.41 -12.82 3.87
C SER A 16 18.96 -12.87 3.38
N PHE A 17 18.46 -14.06 3.06
CA PHE A 17 17.08 -14.26 2.62
C PHE A 17 16.48 -15.57 3.15
N ASN A 18 15.15 -15.62 3.20
CA ASN A 18 14.40 -16.80 3.59
C ASN A 18 14.26 -17.74 2.39
N VAL A 19 14.79 -18.96 2.48
CA VAL A 19 14.78 -19.94 1.38
C VAL A 19 13.39 -20.45 1.01
N ASN A 20 12.41 -20.30 1.90
CA ASN A 20 11.02 -20.65 1.63
C ASN A 20 10.37 -19.60 0.73
N LYS A 21 10.75 -18.32 0.88
CA LYS A 21 10.16 -17.17 0.16
C LYS A 21 10.96 -16.75 -1.07
N ALA A 22 12.26 -17.05 -1.12
CA ALA A 22 13.14 -16.61 -2.17
C ALA A 22 14.18 -17.67 -2.53
N PHE A 23 14.74 -17.58 -3.73
CA PHE A 23 15.79 -18.47 -4.22
C PHE A 23 16.92 -17.69 -4.88
N GLU A 24 18.12 -18.24 -4.81
CA GLU A 24 19.30 -17.70 -5.50
C GLU A 24 19.35 -18.24 -6.93
N LYS A 25 19.67 -17.37 -7.89
CA LYS A 25 19.96 -17.72 -9.28
C LYS A 25 20.94 -16.69 -9.86
N ASP A 26 21.99 -17.16 -10.53
CA ASP A 26 22.96 -16.30 -11.23
C ASP A 26 23.58 -15.19 -10.34
N GLY A 27 23.84 -15.49 -9.06
CA GLY A 27 24.42 -14.51 -8.11
C GLY A 27 23.44 -13.45 -7.60
N HIS A 28 22.14 -13.61 -7.88
CA HIS A 28 21.07 -12.72 -7.41
C HIS A 28 19.97 -13.53 -6.71
N VAL A 29 19.12 -12.84 -5.94
CA VAL A 29 18.03 -13.45 -5.19
C VAL A 29 16.70 -13.03 -5.79
N TYR A 30 15.82 -13.99 -6.00
CA TYR A 30 14.52 -13.79 -6.62
C TYR A 30 13.41 -14.29 -5.71
N CYS A 31 12.26 -13.62 -5.76
CA CYS A 31 11.05 -14.07 -5.10
C CYS A 31 10.58 -15.41 -5.71
N ARG A 32 10.24 -16.38 -4.87
CA ARG A 32 9.82 -17.71 -5.34
C ARG A 32 8.44 -17.70 -6.02
N GLU A 33 7.59 -16.76 -5.63
CA GLU A 33 6.22 -16.62 -6.15
C GLU A 33 6.20 -15.82 -7.46
N CYS A 34 6.63 -14.55 -7.43
CA CYS A 34 6.53 -13.66 -8.59
C CYS A 34 7.80 -13.63 -9.46
N LYS A 35 8.89 -14.27 -9.04
CA LYS A 35 10.18 -14.36 -9.78
C LYS A 35 10.88 -13.02 -10.04
N GLU A 36 10.48 -11.95 -9.36
CA GLU A 36 11.20 -10.68 -9.40
C GLU A 36 12.47 -10.72 -8.56
N LYS A 37 13.50 -9.99 -9.01
CA LYS A 37 14.76 -9.78 -8.27
C LYS A 37 14.48 -8.98 -6.99
N ILE A 38 14.91 -9.50 -5.84
CA ILE A 38 14.70 -8.88 -4.52
C ILE A 38 15.96 -8.23 -3.95
N ASP A 39 17.14 -8.49 -4.51
CA ASP A 39 18.34 -7.74 -4.18
C ASP A 39 18.47 -6.50 -5.08
N SER A 40 19.07 -5.43 -4.57
CA SER A 40 19.49 -4.29 -5.37
C SER A 40 20.88 -4.53 -5.94
N ASP A 41 21.31 -3.68 -6.86
CA ASP A 41 22.73 -3.59 -7.17
C ASP A 41 23.44 -2.89 -6.00
N PRO A 42 24.72 -3.21 -5.72
CA PRO A 42 25.46 -2.59 -4.62
C PRO A 42 25.57 -1.08 -4.86
N LEU A 43 25.24 -0.30 -3.83
CA LEU A 43 25.43 1.14 -3.84
C LEU A 43 26.71 1.48 -3.08
N ASP A 44 27.62 2.21 -3.73
CA ASP A 44 28.79 2.78 -3.06
C ASP A 44 28.30 3.87 -2.09
N CYS A 45 28.57 3.67 -0.80
CA CYS A 45 28.26 4.63 0.24
C CYS A 45 29.51 5.43 0.63
N PHE A 46 29.38 6.44 1.50
CA PHE A 46 30.54 7.21 1.96
C PHE A 46 31.53 6.34 2.75
N GLY A 47 32.80 6.36 2.35
CA GLY A 47 33.82 5.41 2.79
C GLY A 47 33.66 4.06 2.10
N ASN A 48 34.67 3.20 2.06
CA ASN A 48 34.74 1.95 1.26
C ASN A 48 33.71 0.85 1.58
N ARG A 49 32.49 1.20 2.01
CA ARG A 49 31.38 0.31 2.35
C ARG A 49 30.39 0.30 1.20
N LYS A 50 30.07 -0.90 0.73
CA LYS A 50 28.98 -1.15 -0.21
C LYS A 50 27.75 -1.60 0.58
N ILE A 51 26.57 -1.11 0.20
CA ILE A 51 25.30 -1.53 0.81
C ILE A 51 24.41 -2.14 -0.26
N LEU A 52 23.72 -3.22 0.11
CA LEU A 52 22.65 -3.82 -0.68
C LEU A 52 21.31 -3.58 0.00
N PHE A 53 20.35 -3.09 -0.76
CA PHE A 53 18.98 -2.91 -0.30
C PHE A 53 18.12 -4.06 -0.79
N ARG A 54 17.19 -4.50 0.07
CA ARG A 54 16.14 -5.42 -0.34
C ARG A 54 15.06 -4.64 -1.09
N ARG A 55 14.78 -5.04 -2.33
CA ARG A 55 13.65 -4.55 -3.14
C ARG A 55 12.39 -5.31 -2.78
N HIS A 56 11.28 -4.58 -2.69
CA HIS A 56 9.95 -5.17 -2.54
C HIS A 56 9.51 -5.78 -3.87
N CYS A 57 9.24 -7.08 -3.85
CA CYS A 57 8.70 -7.76 -5.01
C CYS A 57 7.21 -7.42 -5.20
N LYS A 58 6.61 -7.91 -6.28
CA LYS A 58 5.21 -7.69 -6.61
C LYS A 58 4.29 -8.17 -5.47
N CYS A 59 4.57 -9.32 -4.87
CA CYS A 59 3.79 -9.85 -3.74
C CYS A 59 3.80 -8.88 -2.56
N ASP A 60 4.98 -8.36 -2.19
CA ASP A 60 5.11 -7.41 -1.08
C ASP A 60 4.35 -6.11 -1.38
N ARG A 61 4.41 -5.62 -2.63
CA ARG A 61 3.71 -4.41 -3.06
C ARG A 61 2.19 -4.59 -3.03
N GLU A 62 1.69 -5.75 -3.43
CA GLU A 62 0.28 -6.09 -3.38
C GLU A 62 -0.20 -6.21 -1.92
N GLU A 63 0.55 -6.89 -1.05
CA GLU A 63 0.25 -6.99 0.37
C GLU A 63 0.20 -5.61 1.05
N GLU A 64 1.20 -4.76 0.77
CA GLU A 64 1.25 -3.37 1.24
C GLU A 64 0.04 -2.56 0.74
N SER A 65 -0.37 -2.75 -0.52
CA SER A 65 -1.53 -2.06 -1.09
C SER A 65 -2.85 -2.50 -0.43
N LEU A 66 -3.00 -3.79 -0.14
CA LEU A 66 -4.17 -4.34 0.55
C LEU A 66 -4.22 -3.84 2.00
N ARG A 67 -3.07 -3.79 2.68
CA ARG A 67 -2.96 -3.24 4.04
C ARG A 67 -3.38 -1.77 4.06
N LYS A 68 -2.84 -0.95 3.15
CA LYS A 68 -3.21 0.47 3.04
C LYS A 68 -4.69 0.68 2.74
N ALA A 69 -5.27 -0.11 1.82
CA ALA A 69 -6.70 -0.05 1.52
C ALA A 69 -7.56 -0.39 2.74
N LYS A 70 -7.14 -1.39 3.54
CA LYS A 70 -7.81 -1.75 4.78
C LYS A 70 -7.69 -0.64 5.84
N GLU A 71 -6.50 -0.06 6.01
CA GLU A 71 -6.27 1.07 6.92
C GLU A 71 -7.12 2.30 6.53
N GLU A 72 -7.22 2.62 5.24
CA GLU A 72 -8.07 3.70 4.72
C GLU A 72 -9.55 3.41 5.00
N ALA A 73 -10.02 2.17 4.76
CA ALA A 73 -11.38 1.77 5.07
C ALA A 73 -11.70 1.84 6.57
N ASP A 74 -10.79 1.37 7.44
CA ASP A 74 -10.92 1.45 8.90
C ASP A 74 -10.87 2.89 9.40
N HIS A 75 -10.08 3.76 8.78
CA HIS A 75 -10.06 5.19 9.06
C HIS A 75 -11.38 5.85 8.70
N ILE A 76 -11.92 5.60 7.50
CA ILE A 76 -13.24 6.10 7.08
C ILE A 76 -14.35 5.58 8.00
N ARG A 77 -14.29 4.30 8.42
CA ARG A 77 -15.26 3.74 9.38
C ARG A 77 -15.25 4.51 10.69
N ARG A 78 -14.07 4.75 11.28
CA ARG A 78 -13.93 5.52 12.52
C ARG A 78 -14.47 6.94 12.39
N LEU A 79 -14.12 7.64 11.29
CA LEU A 79 -14.65 8.97 11.02
C LEU A 79 -16.18 8.99 10.93
N ARG A 80 -16.79 7.98 10.28
CA ARG A 80 -18.26 7.88 10.22
C ARG A 80 -18.88 7.64 11.60
N GLU A 81 -18.30 6.76 12.40
CA GLU A 81 -18.75 6.48 13.77
C GLU A 81 -18.69 7.74 14.65
N GLU A 82 -17.63 8.54 14.50
CA GLU A 82 -17.45 9.79 15.21
C GLU A 82 -18.43 10.88 14.73
N CYS A 83 -18.50 11.13 13.42
CA CYS A 83 -19.37 12.16 12.85
C CYS A 83 -20.85 11.92 13.13
N PHE A 84 -21.29 10.66 13.12
CA PHE A 84 -22.71 10.30 13.30
C PHE A 84 -22.98 9.64 14.66
N ILE A 85 -22.18 9.95 15.68
CA ILE A 85 -22.32 9.37 17.02
C ILE A 85 -23.74 9.51 17.59
N THR A 86 -24.39 10.65 17.34
CA THR A 86 -25.77 10.94 17.77
C THR A 86 -26.85 10.47 16.78
N SER A 87 -26.46 10.16 15.53
CA SER A 87 -27.36 9.90 14.41
C SER A 87 -26.97 8.62 13.66
N ARG A 88 -26.85 7.50 14.39
CA ARG A 88 -26.31 6.23 13.87
C ARG A 88 -27.02 5.69 12.62
N ASN A 89 -28.31 6.00 12.46
CA ASN A 89 -29.07 5.61 11.27
C ASN A 89 -28.48 6.18 9.96
N LEU A 90 -27.73 7.29 10.04
CA LEU A 90 -27.08 7.95 8.90
C LEU A 90 -25.74 7.30 8.49
N ILE A 91 -25.11 6.49 9.34
CA ILE A 91 -23.80 5.86 9.08
C ILE A 91 -23.81 5.00 7.79
N ASN A 92 -24.97 4.40 7.51
CA ASN A 92 -25.17 3.47 6.40
C ASN A 92 -25.85 4.14 5.18
N CYS A 93 -26.06 5.45 5.21
CA CYS A 93 -26.62 6.18 4.07
C CYS A 93 -25.57 6.28 2.96
N THR A 94 -25.95 5.89 1.74
CA THR A 94 -25.12 5.97 0.54
C THR A 94 -25.92 6.57 -0.62
N PHE A 95 -25.22 7.08 -1.64
CA PHE A 95 -25.86 7.63 -2.84
C PHE A 95 -26.65 6.59 -3.66
N ASP A 96 -26.38 5.29 -3.48
CA ASP A 96 -27.04 4.20 -4.21
C ASP A 96 -28.51 4.02 -3.80
N LYS A 97 -28.87 4.49 -2.59
CA LYS A 97 -30.22 4.34 -2.02
C LYS A 97 -31.05 5.61 -2.12
N VAL A 98 -30.61 6.58 -2.93
CA VAL A 98 -31.33 7.85 -3.11
C VAL A 98 -32.51 7.62 -4.06
N ILE A 99 -33.70 8.06 -3.63
CA ILE A 99 -34.96 7.88 -4.37
C ILE A 99 -34.94 8.62 -5.71
N ASP A 100 -34.36 9.82 -5.74
CA ASP A 100 -34.24 10.66 -6.93
C ASP A 100 -32.77 11.08 -7.13
N PRO A 101 -31.99 10.33 -7.93
CA PRO A 101 -30.57 10.58 -8.13
C PRO A 101 -30.29 11.79 -9.03
N ASP A 102 -31.29 12.29 -9.77
CA ASP A 102 -31.15 13.37 -10.77
C ASP A 102 -31.42 14.76 -10.16
N ARG A 103 -31.81 14.79 -8.89
CA ARG A 103 -31.85 16.03 -8.09
C ARG A 103 -30.51 16.76 -8.13
N GLN A 104 -30.58 18.06 -8.39
CA GLN A 104 -29.39 18.91 -8.52
C GLN A 104 -28.48 18.83 -7.29
N GLU A 105 -29.05 18.76 -6.09
CA GLU A 105 -28.30 18.67 -4.84
C GLU A 105 -27.52 17.35 -4.74
N VAL A 106 -28.10 16.25 -5.23
CA VAL A 106 -27.47 14.93 -5.25
C VAL A 106 -26.33 14.91 -6.27
N ILE A 107 -26.53 15.52 -7.43
CA ILE A 107 -25.50 15.65 -8.47
C ILE A 107 -24.32 16.48 -7.94
N ILE A 108 -24.58 17.62 -7.31
CA ILE A 108 -23.55 18.49 -6.72
C ILE A 108 -22.78 17.74 -5.64
N ALA A 109 -23.45 17.06 -4.72
CA ALA A 109 -22.81 16.30 -3.66
C ALA A 109 -21.94 15.15 -4.21
N LYS A 110 -22.43 14.41 -5.22
CA LYS A 110 -21.65 13.36 -5.90
C LYS A 110 -20.40 13.92 -6.57
N ASN A 111 -20.53 15.06 -7.27
CA ASN A 111 -19.42 15.72 -7.93
C ASN A 111 -18.37 16.23 -6.94
N PHE A 112 -18.80 16.80 -5.82
CA PHE A 112 -17.90 17.21 -4.74
C PHE A 112 -17.09 16.02 -4.20
N VAL A 113 -17.75 14.91 -3.85
CA VAL A 113 -17.06 13.70 -3.35
C VAL A 113 -16.10 13.13 -4.39
N LYS A 114 -16.50 13.09 -5.66
CA LYS A 114 -15.66 12.59 -6.76
C LYS A 114 -14.37 13.39 -6.92
N ASN A 115 -14.44 14.72 -6.77
CA ASN A 115 -13.32 15.64 -6.97
C ASN A 115 -12.64 16.05 -5.65
N PHE A 116 -13.07 15.52 -4.51
CA PHE A 116 -12.63 15.97 -3.18
C PHE A 116 -11.11 15.96 -3.01
N LYS A 117 -10.41 14.94 -3.54
CA LYS A 117 -8.95 14.84 -3.44
C LYS A 117 -8.21 15.94 -4.21
N GLU A 118 -8.80 16.47 -5.29
CA GLU A 118 -8.23 17.58 -6.05
C GLU A 118 -8.55 18.91 -5.36
N LEU A 119 -9.81 19.08 -4.98
CA LEU A 119 -10.31 20.21 -4.19
C LEU A 119 -9.50 20.45 -2.90
N LEU A 120 -9.15 19.36 -2.19
CA LEU A 120 -8.33 19.42 -0.98
C LEU A 120 -6.90 19.90 -1.25
N LYS A 121 -6.30 19.57 -2.41
CA LYS A 121 -4.92 20.00 -2.74
C LYS A 121 -4.85 21.50 -2.98
N ASP A 122 -5.87 22.05 -3.61
CA ASP A 122 -5.97 23.48 -3.89
C ASP A 122 -6.55 24.26 -2.70
N ASN A 123 -6.77 23.58 -1.57
CA ASN A 123 -7.40 24.11 -0.36
C ASN A 123 -8.78 24.74 -0.63
N ASN A 124 -9.44 24.30 -1.69
CA ASN A 124 -10.74 24.76 -2.14
C ASN A 124 -11.75 23.66 -1.85
N GLY A 125 -12.33 23.64 -0.65
CA GLY A 125 -13.23 22.54 -0.27
C GLY A 125 -14.08 22.78 0.96
N LEU A 126 -13.94 23.95 1.59
CA LEU A 126 -14.72 24.46 2.72
C LEU A 126 -14.83 25.98 2.59
#